data_AF-A0A5C9CWW3-F1
#
_entry.id   AF-A0A5C9CWW3-F1
#
_cell.length_a   1.000
_cell.length_b   1.000
_cell.length_c   1.000
_cell.angle_alpha   90.00
_cell.angle_beta   90.00
_cell.angle_gamma   90.00
#
_symmetry.space_group_name_H-M   'P 1'
#
loop_
_entity.id
_entity.type
_entity.pdbx_description
1 polymer ?
#
loop_
_entity_poly.entity_id
_entity_poly.type
_entity_poly.pdbx_seq_one_letter_code
_entity_poly.pdbx_strand_id
1 'polypeptide(L)'
;MRERTRKFRIPLIAVGIFVLCTIPLILLLASISKDGMAQSYDSTQTSRPPGIGDPVGDGFSEKIVRVSPIPPTGTIKVGDDSFEGIYNEVYAKPDQYIGREIEVSGMVVRDSRLEKNQFLIARKLRWCCEDDQYLIGYIVRWNKEMPEDGSFKKIKGRILGKEFVDKAKRVRPTPFIEGGGVEHVADLSVQVYPSPFVSPMTIPGSGKQ
;
A
#
# COMPACT_ATOMS: atom_id res chain seq x y z
N MET A 1 25.49 -33.39 -51.81
CA MET A 1 24.52 -32.31 -52.04
C MET A 1 24.95 -31.13 -51.16
N ARG A 2 25.20 -29.97 -51.76
CA ARG A 2 26.02 -28.87 -51.22
C ARG A 2 25.10 -27.72 -50.82
N GLU A 3 25.06 -27.36 -49.54
CA GLU A 3 24.25 -26.21 -49.08
C GLU A 3 25.13 -25.11 -48.47
N ARG A 4 24.94 -23.91 -49.02
CA ARG A 4 25.79 -22.73 -48.89
C ARG A 4 25.58 -22.02 -47.56
N THR A 5 26.65 -21.81 -46.81
CA THR A 5 26.72 -20.78 -45.77
C THR A 5 26.76 -19.39 -46.41
N ARG A 6 25.68 -18.61 -46.31
CA ARG A 6 25.69 -17.17 -46.68
C ARG A 6 26.31 -16.38 -45.53
N LYS A 7 27.56 -15.97 -45.70
CA LYS A 7 28.22 -14.96 -44.86
C LYS A 7 27.54 -13.60 -45.10
N PHE A 8 26.83 -13.11 -44.09
CA PHE A 8 26.23 -11.78 -44.08
C PHE A 8 27.35 -10.75 -43.84
N ARG A 9 27.80 -10.08 -44.90
CA ARG A 9 28.76 -8.97 -44.81
C ARG A 9 28.00 -7.66 -44.67
N ILE A 10 28.04 -7.08 -43.48
CA ILE A 10 27.50 -5.74 -43.22
C ILE A 10 28.55 -4.72 -43.72
N PRO A 11 28.19 -3.76 -44.59
CA PRO A 11 29.14 -2.76 -45.08
C PRO A 11 29.52 -1.78 -43.97
N LEU A 12 30.84 -1.62 -43.77
CA LEU A 12 31.51 -0.80 -42.75
C LEU A 12 31.14 0.70 -42.79
N ILE A 13 30.43 1.14 -43.82
CA ILE A 13 30.08 2.55 -44.08
C ILE A 13 28.82 2.98 -43.29
N ALA A 14 27.95 2.02 -42.91
CA ALA A 14 26.72 2.32 -42.18
C ALA A 14 26.94 2.65 -40.67
N VAL A 15 28.12 2.32 -40.12
CA VAL A 15 28.42 2.52 -38.69
C VAL A 15 28.79 3.97 -38.38
N GLY A 16 29.44 4.69 -39.32
CA GLY A 16 29.94 6.05 -39.08
C GLY A 16 28.85 7.12 -38.97
N ILE A 17 27.74 6.97 -39.70
CA ILE A 17 26.64 7.96 -39.71
C ILE A 17 25.74 7.80 -38.47
N PHE A 18 25.61 6.59 -37.94
CA PHE A 18 24.79 6.33 -36.76
C PHE A 18 25.42 6.92 -35.48
N VAL A 19 26.75 6.90 -35.37
CA VAL A 19 27.47 7.46 -34.21
C VAL A 19 27.44 8.99 -34.19
N LEU A 20 27.44 9.66 -35.35
CA LEU A 20 27.43 11.13 -35.39
C LEU A 20 26.06 11.74 -35.06
N CYS A 21 24.97 10.98 -35.24
CA CYS A 21 23.61 11.48 -35.05
C CYS A 21 23.03 11.19 -33.64
N THR A 22 23.54 10.17 -32.94
CA THR A 22 23.07 9.83 -31.58
C THR A 22 23.75 10.62 -30.47
N ILE A 23 24.99 11.08 -30.67
CA ILE A 23 25.74 11.83 -29.64
C ILE A 23 25.07 13.19 -29.28
N PRO A 24 24.60 14.02 -30.23
CA PRO A 24 23.91 15.26 -29.86
C PRO A 24 22.49 15.02 -29.29
N LEU A 25 21.83 13.90 -29.64
CA LEU A 25 20.51 13.55 -29.10
C LEU A 25 20.58 13.03 -27.65
N ILE A 26 21.66 12.31 -27.29
CA ILE A 26 21.89 11.85 -25.91
C ILE A 26 22.28 13.03 -24.99
N LEU A 27 23.03 14.02 -25.50
CA LEU A 27 23.35 15.23 -24.74
C LEU A 27 22.14 16.17 -24.57
N LEU A 28 21.14 16.13 -25.46
CA LEU A 28 19.88 16.88 -25.31
C LEU A 28 18.94 16.27 -24.24
N LEU A 29 19.05 14.95 -23.98
CA LEU A 29 18.27 14.28 -22.92
C LEU A 29 18.88 14.44 -21.51
N ALA A 30 20.13 14.90 -21.39
CA ALA A 30 20.78 15.15 -20.11
C ALA A 30 20.43 16.51 -19.47
N SER A 31 19.66 17.38 -20.16
CA SER A 31 19.22 18.69 -19.65
C SER A 31 17.74 18.75 -19.23
N ILE A 32 17.02 17.63 -19.19
CA ILE A 32 15.69 17.63 -18.57
C ILE A 32 15.89 17.56 -17.05
N SER A 33 15.69 18.72 -16.44
CA SER A 33 15.67 19.02 -15.00
C SER A 33 15.33 17.81 -14.13
N LYS A 34 16.28 17.45 -13.26
CA LYS A 34 16.03 16.76 -12.00
C LYS A 34 15.36 17.72 -11.01
N ASP A 35 14.13 18.13 -11.29
CA ASP A 35 13.27 18.79 -10.30
C ASP A 35 11.88 18.18 -10.39
N GLY A 36 11.83 16.86 -10.23
CA GLY A 36 10.59 16.12 -9.99
C GLY A 36 10.07 16.51 -8.62
N MET A 37 9.18 17.51 -8.62
CA MET A 37 8.34 17.97 -7.51
C MET A 37 7.83 16.81 -6.65
N ALA A 38 8.50 16.57 -5.51
CA ALA A 38 7.83 16.08 -4.33
C ALA A 38 6.92 17.23 -3.85
N GLN A 39 5.70 17.32 -4.37
CA GLN A 39 4.67 18.10 -3.69
C GLN A 39 4.37 17.38 -2.38
N SER A 40 4.98 17.87 -1.31
CA SER A 40 4.40 17.77 0.02
C SER A 40 2.96 18.25 -0.09
N TYR A 41 2.01 17.32 -0.01
CA TYR A 41 0.62 17.67 0.23
C TYR A 41 0.56 18.23 1.66
N ASP A 42 0.79 19.54 1.77
CA ASP A 42 0.48 20.30 2.95
C ASP A 42 -1.05 20.33 3.08
N SER A 43 -1.57 19.50 3.97
CA SER A 43 -3.00 19.34 4.21
C SER A 43 -3.66 20.54 4.89
N THR A 44 -2.98 21.69 5.00
CA THR A 44 -3.54 22.88 5.65
C THR A 44 -4.26 23.87 4.73
N GLN A 45 -4.34 23.65 3.41
CA GLN A 45 -5.05 24.59 2.53
C GLN A 45 -6.11 23.94 1.63
N THR A 46 -7.23 23.53 2.23
CA THR A 46 -8.52 23.94 1.68
C THR A 46 -8.94 25.18 2.45
N SER A 47 -8.53 26.36 2.00
CA SER A 47 -9.00 27.61 2.60
C SER A 47 -10.49 27.77 2.29
N ARG A 48 -11.32 27.34 3.25
CA ARG A 48 -12.70 27.81 3.33
C ARG A 48 -12.69 29.33 3.38
N PRO A 49 -13.68 30.01 2.78
CA PRO A 49 -13.75 31.46 2.87
C PRO A 49 -13.82 31.88 4.35
N PRO A 50 -13.10 32.93 4.75
CA PRO A 50 -13.09 33.37 6.14
C PRO A 50 -14.54 33.68 6.61
N GLY A 51 -14.92 33.14 7.77
CA GLY A 51 -16.26 33.30 8.35
C GLY A 51 -17.25 32.15 8.10
N ILE A 52 -16.85 31.10 7.38
CA ILE A 52 -17.65 29.87 7.20
C ILE A 52 -16.90 28.70 7.84
N GLY A 53 -17.09 28.55 9.15
CA GLY A 53 -16.49 27.52 10.00
C GLY A 53 -16.95 27.72 11.45
N ASP A 54 -17.18 26.63 12.18
CA ASP A 54 -17.38 26.71 13.62
C ASP A 54 -16.00 26.82 14.29
N PRO A 55 -15.74 27.86 15.11
CA PRO A 55 -14.41 28.07 15.71
C PRO A 55 -13.99 26.89 16.62
N VAL A 56 -14.97 26.09 17.06
CA VAL A 56 -14.76 24.85 17.82
C VAL A 56 -14.24 23.74 16.90
N GLY A 57 -14.85 23.52 15.74
CA GLY A 57 -14.43 22.54 14.74
C GLY A 57 -13.11 22.88 14.08
N ASP A 58 -12.86 24.16 13.79
CA ASP A 58 -11.59 24.62 13.21
C ASP A 58 -10.43 24.45 14.22
N GLY A 59 -10.67 24.75 15.51
CA GLY A 59 -9.69 24.50 16.58
C GLY A 59 -9.47 23.01 16.88
N PHE A 60 -10.43 22.14 16.54
CA PHE A 60 -10.29 20.69 16.67
C PHE A 60 -9.44 20.12 15.53
N SER A 61 -9.62 20.61 14.30
CA SER A 61 -8.91 20.12 13.10
C SER A 61 -7.41 20.41 13.14
N GLU A 62 -7.00 21.55 13.70
CA GLU A 62 -5.59 21.96 13.78
C GLU A 62 -4.79 21.13 14.81
N LYS A 63 -5.49 20.50 15.77
CA LYS A 63 -4.86 19.77 16.89
C LYS A 63 -4.72 18.26 16.66
N ILE A 64 -5.23 17.73 15.55
CA ILE A 64 -5.14 16.29 15.22
C ILE A 64 -3.77 16.00 14.60
N VAL A 65 -2.77 15.76 15.45
CA VAL A 65 -1.50 15.18 15.02
C VAL A 65 -1.79 13.75 14.54
N ARG A 66 -1.61 13.47 13.25
CA ARG A 66 -1.66 12.11 12.71
C ARG A 66 -0.44 11.32 13.20
N VAL A 67 -0.55 10.74 14.39
CA VAL A 67 0.45 9.77 14.87
C VAL A 67 0.26 8.50 14.05
N SER A 68 1.28 8.10 13.29
CA SER A 68 1.23 6.85 12.53
C SER A 68 1.01 5.67 13.51
N PRO A 69 0.05 4.77 13.24
CA PRO A 69 -0.20 3.61 14.10
C PRO A 69 0.92 2.56 14.01
N ILE A 70 1.89 2.76 13.11
CA ILE A 70 2.97 1.82 12.84
C ILE A 70 4.23 2.23 13.60
N PRO A 71 4.83 1.35 14.43
CA PRO A 71 6.08 1.66 15.11
C PRO A 71 7.21 1.87 14.09
N PRO A 72 8.18 2.77 14.36
CA PRO A 72 9.25 3.08 13.41
C PRO A 72 10.16 1.88 13.10
N THR A 73 10.28 0.93 14.04
CA THR A 73 11.08 -0.29 13.91
C THR A 73 10.31 -1.52 14.41
N GLY A 74 10.83 -2.72 14.15
CA GLY A 74 10.24 -3.99 14.58
C GLY A 74 9.11 -4.50 13.68
N THR A 75 8.42 -5.54 14.15
CA THR A 75 7.29 -6.18 13.44
C THR A 75 6.04 -5.32 13.55
N ILE A 76 5.37 -5.08 12.41
CA ILE A 76 4.08 -4.39 12.35
C ILE A 76 3.00 -5.37 12.81
N LYS A 77 2.37 -5.11 13.95
CA LYS A 77 1.28 -5.93 14.48
C LYS A 77 -0.07 -5.31 14.14
N VAL A 78 -0.85 -6.02 13.34
CA VAL A 78 -2.17 -5.59 12.90
C VAL A 78 -3.23 -6.25 13.78
N GLY A 79 -3.78 -5.47 14.71
CA GLY A 79 -4.87 -5.87 15.60
C GLY A 79 -6.20 -5.25 15.17
N ASP A 80 -7.26 -5.54 15.91
CA ASP A 80 -8.63 -5.15 15.56
C ASP A 80 -8.80 -3.63 15.48
N ASP A 81 -8.28 -2.89 16.48
CA ASP A 81 -8.40 -1.43 16.56
C ASP A 81 -7.46 -0.68 15.60
N SER A 82 -6.39 -1.35 15.15
CA SER A 82 -5.36 -0.76 14.29
C SER A 82 -5.45 -1.22 12.84
N PHE A 83 -6.39 -2.13 12.51
CA PHE A 83 -6.43 -2.78 11.21
C PHE A 83 -6.56 -1.78 10.06
N GLU A 84 -7.60 -0.94 10.10
CA GLU A 84 -7.88 0.02 9.04
C GLU A 84 -6.81 1.11 8.94
N GLY A 85 -6.34 1.63 10.08
CA GLY A 85 -5.29 2.64 10.12
C GLY A 85 -3.96 2.16 9.56
N ILE A 86 -3.51 0.95 9.95
CA ILE A 86 -2.29 0.34 9.42
C ILE A 86 -2.48 -0.05 7.95
N TYR A 87 -3.64 -0.58 7.58
CA TYR A 87 -3.98 -0.89 6.19
C TYR A 87 -3.83 0.34 5.30
N ASN A 88 -4.49 1.45 5.65
CA ASN A 88 -4.44 2.68 4.87
C ASN A 88 -3.01 3.25 4.79
N GLU A 89 -2.28 3.27 5.90
CA GLU A 89 -0.91 3.80 5.94
C GLU A 89 0.03 2.97 5.06
N VAL A 90 -0.06 1.64 5.11
CA VAL A 90 0.76 0.73 4.28
C VAL A 90 0.41 0.85 2.80
N TYR A 91 -0.88 0.96 2.44
CA TYR A 91 -1.30 1.12 1.04
C TYR A 91 -1.04 2.54 0.51
N ALA A 92 -1.03 3.56 1.36
CA ALA A 92 -0.73 4.94 0.97
C ALA A 92 0.77 5.16 0.74
N LYS A 93 1.63 4.50 1.52
CA LYS A 93 3.10 4.66 1.47
C LYS A 93 3.82 3.31 1.42
N PRO A 94 3.53 2.45 0.42
CA PRO A 94 4.03 1.07 0.40
C PRO A 94 5.56 1.01 0.46
N ASP A 95 6.26 1.91 -0.24
CA ASP A 95 7.72 1.94 -0.30
C ASP A 95 8.39 2.10 1.07
N GLN A 96 7.71 2.74 2.04
CA GLN A 96 8.24 2.90 3.41
C GLN A 96 8.21 1.61 4.23
N TYR A 97 7.38 0.65 3.83
CA TYR A 97 7.12 -0.57 4.57
C TYR A 97 7.63 -1.83 3.86
N ILE A 98 8.11 -1.72 2.61
CA ILE A 98 8.77 -2.82 1.91
C ILE A 98 9.94 -3.33 2.76
N GLY A 99 10.02 -4.65 2.87
CA GLY A 99 11.03 -5.35 3.65
C GLY A 99 10.69 -5.45 5.13
N ARG A 100 9.68 -4.76 5.66
CA ARG A 100 9.29 -4.90 7.07
C ARG A 100 8.52 -6.20 7.32
N GLU A 101 8.71 -6.74 8.53
CA GLU A 101 7.88 -7.84 9.01
C GLU A 101 6.49 -7.33 9.40
N ILE A 102 5.47 -8.12 9.09
CA ILE A 102 4.07 -7.87 9.43
C ILE A 102 3.44 -9.14 10.00
N GLU A 103 2.60 -8.95 11.00
CA GLU A 103 1.78 -9.96 11.65
C GLU A 103 0.33 -9.50 11.59
N VAL A 104 -0.49 -10.20 10.80
CA VAL A 104 -1.89 -9.83 10.54
C VAL A 104 -2.80 -11.02 10.73
N SER A 105 -3.89 -10.81 11.47
CA SER A 105 -4.95 -11.79 11.65
C SER A 105 -6.17 -11.43 10.82
N GLY A 106 -6.75 -12.40 10.14
CA GLY A 106 -7.98 -12.23 9.39
C GLY A 106 -8.58 -13.50 8.86
N MET A 107 -9.65 -13.33 8.09
CA MET A 107 -10.28 -14.38 7.33
C MET A 107 -9.50 -14.60 6.03
N VAL A 108 -9.21 -15.86 5.71
CA VAL A 108 -8.70 -16.25 4.41
C VAL A 108 -9.82 -16.10 3.40
N VAL A 109 -9.57 -15.32 2.34
CA VAL A 109 -10.52 -15.14 1.23
C VAL A 109 -9.84 -15.50 -0.08
N ARG A 110 -10.42 -16.45 -0.79
CA ARG A 110 -10.02 -16.80 -2.15
C ARG A 110 -10.83 -15.98 -3.16
N ASP A 111 -10.15 -15.52 -4.20
CA ASP A 111 -10.78 -14.76 -5.28
C ASP A 111 -10.17 -15.20 -6.61
N SER A 112 -11.01 -15.37 -7.63
CA SER A 112 -10.58 -15.84 -8.95
C SER A 112 -9.61 -14.89 -9.67
N ARG A 113 -9.50 -13.64 -9.21
CA ARG A 113 -8.57 -12.62 -9.72
C ARG A 113 -7.16 -12.78 -9.15
N LEU A 114 -6.98 -13.57 -8.08
CA LEU A 114 -5.68 -13.83 -7.47
C LEU A 114 -4.96 -14.99 -8.18
N GLU A 115 -3.64 -14.98 -8.13
CA GLU A 115 -2.84 -16.12 -8.59
C GLU A 115 -3.12 -17.36 -7.73
N LYS A 116 -2.89 -18.58 -8.26
CA LYS A 116 -3.19 -19.85 -7.56
C LYS A 116 -2.51 -19.99 -6.19
N ASN A 117 -1.38 -19.32 -6.02
CA ASN A 117 -0.57 -19.30 -4.81
C ASN A 117 -0.82 -18.05 -3.94
N GLN A 118 -1.94 -17.37 -4.17
CA GLN A 118 -2.31 -16.15 -3.46
C GLN A 118 -3.70 -16.27 -2.83
N PHE A 119 -3.85 -15.63 -1.68
CA PHE A 119 -5.14 -15.44 -1.03
C PHE A 119 -5.14 -14.07 -0.35
N LEU A 120 -6.32 -13.56 0.01
CA LEU A 120 -6.45 -12.37 0.84
C LEU A 120 -6.53 -12.77 2.31
N ILE A 121 -5.75 -12.11 3.16
CA ILE A 121 -6.00 -12.11 4.60
C ILE A 121 -6.74 -10.80 4.93
N ALA A 122 -8.03 -10.92 5.26
CA ALA A 122 -8.94 -9.79 5.21
C ALA A 122 -9.90 -9.71 6.41
N ARG A 123 -10.48 -8.52 6.59
CA ARG A 123 -11.51 -8.19 7.58
C ARG A 123 -12.61 -7.39 6.90
N LYS A 124 -13.83 -7.47 7.44
CA LYS A 124 -14.94 -6.63 6.97
C LYS A 124 -14.85 -5.27 7.69
N LEU A 125 -14.53 -4.21 6.96
CA LEU A 125 -14.60 -2.84 7.47
C LEU A 125 -16.06 -2.40 7.51
N ARG A 126 -16.60 -2.13 8.70
CA ARG A 126 -17.98 -1.67 8.93
C ARG A 126 -17.96 -0.18 9.29
N TRP A 127 -18.60 0.67 8.48
CA TRP A 127 -18.64 2.11 8.77
C TRP A 127 -19.77 2.50 9.72
N CYS A 128 -21.02 2.11 9.40
CA CYS A 128 -22.18 2.48 10.20
C CYS A 128 -23.19 1.35 10.45
N CYS A 129 -23.44 0.48 9.46
CA CYS A 129 -24.45 -0.57 9.52
C CYS A 129 -23.93 -1.89 8.93
N GLU A 130 -24.74 -2.95 8.97
CA GLU A 130 -24.32 -4.27 8.48
C GLU A 130 -24.16 -4.31 6.96
N ASP A 131 -24.93 -3.48 6.25
CA ASP A 131 -24.93 -3.40 4.79
C ASP A 131 -23.79 -2.53 4.23
N ASP A 132 -23.26 -1.60 5.05
CA ASP A 132 -22.13 -0.74 4.68
C ASP A 132 -20.81 -1.34 5.15
N GLN A 133 -20.51 -2.51 4.56
CA GLN A 133 -19.30 -3.27 4.82
C GLN A 133 -18.49 -3.54 3.56
N TYR A 134 -17.19 -3.27 3.62
CA TYR A 134 -16.25 -3.59 2.56
C TYR A 134 -15.16 -4.51 3.06
N LEU A 135 -14.71 -5.43 2.21
CA LEU A 135 -13.59 -6.30 2.53
C LEU A 135 -12.28 -5.55 2.30
N ILE A 136 -11.49 -5.38 3.36
CA ILE A 136 -10.12 -4.83 3.30
C ILE A 136 -9.12 -5.89 3.75
N GLY A 137 -7.96 -5.94 3.11
CA GLY A 137 -6.98 -6.97 3.43
C GLY A 137 -5.72 -6.97 2.58
N TYR A 138 -4.78 -7.82 2.95
CA TYR A 138 -3.51 -7.94 2.25
C TYR A 138 -3.51 -9.17 1.35
N ILE A 139 -2.95 -9.03 0.16
CA ILE A 139 -2.64 -10.19 -0.68
C ILE A 139 -1.47 -10.91 -0.02
N VAL A 140 -1.64 -12.19 0.28
CA VAL A 140 -0.60 -13.07 0.80
C VAL A 140 -0.18 -14.03 -0.31
N ARG A 141 1.10 -14.01 -0.67
CA ARG A 141 1.71 -15.05 -1.49
C ARG A 141 2.18 -16.18 -0.57
N TRP A 142 1.81 -17.41 -0.94
CA TRP A 142 2.01 -18.58 -0.10
C TRP A 142 2.54 -19.74 -0.93
N ASN A 143 3.58 -20.42 -0.43
CA ASN A 143 4.26 -21.51 -1.14
C ASN A 143 4.01 -22.89 -0.52
N LYS A 144 3.19 -22.97 0.54
CA LYS A 144 2.77 -24.21 1.18
C LYS A 144 1.34 -24.55 0.75
N GLU A 145 0.78 -25.58 1.35
CA GLU A 145 -0.65 -25.88 1.23
C GLU A 145 -1.50 -24.65 1.55
N MET A 146 -2.46 -24.35 0.67
CA MET A 146 -3.32 -23.18 0.81
C MET A 146 -4.25 -23.36 2.00
N PRO A 147 -4.34 -22.37 2.91
CA PRO A 147 -5.30 -22.44 4.00
C PRO A 147 -6.74 -22.50 3.47
N GLU A 148 -7.63 -23.09 4.26
CA GLU A 148 -9.04 -23.21 3.95
C GLU A 148 -9.70 -21.84 3.77
N ASP A 149 -10.53 -21.70 2.75
CA ASP A 149 -11.28 -20.46 2.49
C ASP A 149 -12.29 -20.20 3.61
N GLY A 150 -12.44 -18.94 4.03
CA GLY A 150 -13.27 -18.56 5.17
C GLY A 150 -12.66 -18.85 6.55
N SER A 151 -11.52 -19.55 6.62
CA SER A 151 -10.88 -19.85 7.92
C SER A 151 -10.15 -18.64 8.50
N PHE A 152 -10.20 -18.50 9.83
CA PHE A 152 -9.47 -17.46 10.54
C PHE A 152 -8.03 -17.90 10.81
N LYS A 153 -7.09 -17.08 10.32
CA LYS A 153 -5.66 -17.32 10.41
C LYS A 153 -4.93 -16.05 10.82
N LYS A 154 -3.80 -16.26 11.48
CA LYS A 154 -2.78 -15.26 11.73
C LYS A 154 -1.61 -15.55 10.81
N ILE A 155 -1.25 -14.57 10.01
CA ILE A 155 -0.17 -14.66 9.03
C ILE A 155 0.99 -13.78 9.51
N LYS A 156 2.17 -14.37 9.60
CA LYS A 156 3.43 -13.66 9.79
C LYS A 156 4.23 -13.73 8.50
N GLY A 157 4.70 -12.59 8.01
CA GLY A 157 5.43 -12.50 6.76
C GLY A 157 6.18 -11.19 6.58
N ARG A 158 6.68 -10.98 5.37
CA ARG A 158 7.40 -9.75 4.98
C ARG A 158 6.60 -9.01 3.92
N ILE A 159 6.52 -7.69 4.05
CA ILE A 159 5.89 -6.83 3.05
C ILE A 159 6.83 -6.70 1.85
N LEU A 160 6.30 -6.95 0.67
CA LEU A 160 6.96 -6.74 -0.62
C LEU A 160 6.11 -5.80 -1.48
N GLY A 161 6.75 -5.12 -2.43
CA GLY A 161 6.07 -4.30 -3.42
C GLY A 161 5.96 -5.04 -4.76
N LYS A 162 4.77 -5.06 -5.35
CA LYS A 162 4.59 -5.43 -6.76
C LYS A 162 3.96 -4.25 -7.49
N GLU A 163 4.46 -3.96 -8.68
CA GLU A 163 3.79 -3.05 -9.58
C GLU A 163 2.45 -3.63 -10.02
N PHE A 164 1.37 -2.92 -9.70
CA PHE A 164 0.02 -3.26 -10.14
C PHE A 164 -0.45 -2.21 -11.14
N VAL A 165 -1.00 -2.65 -12.27
CA VAL A 165 -1.55 -1.76 -13.29
C VAL A 165 -3.05 -1.63 -13.05
N ASP A 166 -3.52 -0.43 -12.71
CA ASP A 166 -4.95 -0.19 -12.50
C ASP A 166 -5.73 -0.18 -13.83
N LYS A 167 -7.06 -0.10 -13.76
CA LYS A 167 -7.93 -0.03 -14.97
C LYS A 167 -7.61 1.16 -15.88
N ALA A 168 -7.02 2.23 -15.33
CA ALA A 168 -6.58 3.40 -16.06
C ALA A 168 -5.12 3.28 -16.56
N LYS A 169 -4.53 2.08 -16.52
CA LYS A 169 -3.16 1.75 -16.93
C LYS A 169 -2.07 2.46 -16.11
N ARG A 170 -2.39 2.94 -14.91
CA ARG A 170 -1.39 3.53 -14.00
C ARG A 170 -0.74 2.42 -13.20
N VAL A 171 0.59 2.44 -13.14
CA VAL A 171 1.36 1.56 -12.26
C VAL A 171 1.29 2.12 -10.85
N ARG A 172 0.83 1.31 -9.90
CA ARG A 172 0.86 1.62 -8.47
C ARG A 172 1.62 0.51 -7.73
N PRO A 173 2.61 0.84 -6.88
CA PRO A 173 3.18 -0.14 -5.97
C PRO A 173 2.05 -0.63 -5.06
N THR A 174 1.77 -1.93 -5.10
CA THR A 174 0.78 -2.57 -4.25
C THR A 174 1.49 -3.45 -3.24
N PRO A 175 1.26 -3.24 -1.94
CA PRO A 175 1.89 -4.07 -0.91
C PRO A 175 1.27 -5.46 -0.93
N PHE A 176 2.11 -6.49 -0.87
CA PHE A 176 1.69 -7.86 -0.64
C PHE A 176 2.61 -8.51 0.40
N ILE A 177 2.12 -9.56 1.06
CA ILE A 177 2.85 -10.27 2.11
C ILE A 177 3.41 -11.54 1.51
N GLU A 178 4.72 -11.74 1.63
CA GLU A 178 5.32 -13.06 1.44
C GLU A 178 5.24 -13.81 2.77
N GLY A 179 4.46 -14.88 2.79
CA GLY A 179 4.12 -15.59 4.01
C GLY A 179 5.25 -16.50 4.52
N GLY A 180 5.59 -16.35 5.80
CA GLY A 180 6.59 -17.18 6.50
C GLY A 180 5.99 -18.16 7.51
N GLY A 181 4.94 -17.74 8.24
CA GLY A 181 4.26 -18.52 9.26
C GLY A 181 2.74 -18.32 9.26
N VAL A 182 2.00 -19.39 9.59
CA VAL A 182 0.53 -19.38 9.73
C VAL A 182 0.15 -20.05 11.04
N GLU A 183 -0.73 -19.39 11.79
CA GLU A 183 -1.32 -19.92 13.02
C GLU A 183 -2.84 -19.81 12.92
N HIS A 184 -3.56 -20.75 13.54
CA HIS A 184 -5.01 -20.63 13.66
C HIS A 184 -5.37 -19.68 14.81
N VAL A 185 -6.44 -18.92 14.64
CA VAL A 185 -6.98 -18.02 15.67
C VAL A 185 -8.46 -18.32 15.84
N ALA A 186 -8.88 -18.65 17.05
CA ALA A 186 -10.28 -18.96 17.36
C ALA A 186 -11.13 -17.70 17.61
N ASP A 187 -10.55 -16.69 18.27
CA ASP A 187 -11.31 -15.55 18.82
C ASP A 187 -11.01 -14.23 18.09
N LEU A 188 -11.15 -14.22 16.76
CA LEU A 188 -10.92 -13.01 15.97
C LEU A 188 -12.24 -12.35 15.58
N SER A 189 -12.37 -11.04 15.78
CA SER A 189 -13.56 -10.32 15.31
C SER A 189 -13.62 -10.34 13.78
N VAL A 190 -14.76 -10.71 13.19
CA VAL A 190 -14.89 -10.73 11.72
C VAL A 190 -14.85 -9.32 11.13
N GLN A 191 -15.35 -8.35 11.90
CA GLN A 191 -15.51 -6.96 11.52
C GLN A 191 -14.52 -6.06 12.25
N VAL A 192 -14.01 -5.07 11.54
CA VAL A 192 -13.18 -3.98 12.07
C VAL A 192 -13.89 -2.67 11.78
N TYR A 193 -13.57 -1.66 12.58
CA TYR A 193 -14.13 -0.31 12.42
C TYR A 193 -13.06 0.63 11.88
N PRO A 194 -13.46 1.75 11.26
CA PRO A 194 -12.54 2.82 10.92
C PRO A 194 -11.74 3.19 12.16
N SER A 195 -10.43 3.27 12.04
CA SER A 195 -9.61 3.56 13.22
C SER A 195 -10.06 4.91 13.78
N PRO A 196 -10.51 5.00 15.05
CA PRO A 196 -10.82 6.30 15.62
C PRO A 196 -9.51 7.07 15.56
N PHE A 197 -9.52 8.24 14.91
CA PHE A 197 -8.40 9.17 15.03
C PHE A 197 -8.07 9.28 16.53
N VAL A 198 -6.91 8.77 16.94
CA VAL A 198 -6.54 8.69 18.35
C VAL A 198 -6.39 10.11 18.85
N SER A 199 -7.43 10.64 19.48
CA SER A 199 -7.28 11.68 20.47
C SER A 199 -7.37 10.97 21.82
N PRO A 200 -6.34 11.03 22.69
CA PRO A 200 -6.51 10.59 24.05
C PRO A 200 -7.50 11.56 24.70
N MET A 201 -8.78 11.21 24.69
CA MET A 201 -9.80 11.93 25.42
C MET A 201 -9.65 11.53 26.90
N THR A 202 -8.58 12.01 27.55
CA THR A 202 -8.66 12.23 28.99
C THR A 202 -9.68 13.34 29.16
N ILE A 203 -10.93 12.97 29.43
CA ILE A 203 -11.96 13.90 29.88
C ILE A 203 -11.45 14.44 31.22
N PRO A 204 -11.05 15.72 31.32
CA PRO A 204 -10.77 16.31 32.62
C PRO A 204 -12.08 16.30 33.38
N GLY A 205 -12.04 15.81 34.62
CA GLY A 205 -13.19 15.62 35.48
C GLY A 205 -14.19 16.78 35.37
N SER A 206 -15.44 16.40 35.14
CA SER A 206 -16.61 17.19 35.51
C SER A 206 -16.40 17.67 36.95
N GLY A 207 -16.03 18.95 37.09
CA GLY A 207 -16.13 19.66 38.35
C GLY A 207 -17.59 19.66 38.74
N LYS A 208 -17.92 18.95 39.82
CA LYS A 208 -19.18 19.13 40.51
C LYS A 208 -19.08 20.44 41.28
N GLN A 209 -20.00 21.36 40.97
CA GLN A 209 -20.47 22.38 41.92
C GLN A 209 -21.14 21.71 43.11
#